data_AF-A0A6A7B9R8-F1
#
_entry.id   AF-A0A6A7B9R8-F1
#
_cell.length_a   1.000
_cell.length_b   1.000
_cell.length_c   1.000
_cell.angle_alpha   90.00
_cell.angle_beta   90.00
_cell.angle_gamma   90.00
#
_symmetry.space_group_name_H-M   'P 1'
#
loop_
_entity.id
_entity.type
_entity.pdbx_description
1 polymer ?
#
loop_
_entity_poly.entity_id
_entity_poly.type
_entity_poly.pdbx_seq_one_letter_code
_entity_poly.pdbx_strand_id
1 'polypeptide(L)'
;MEIASSDKSIVPDATTFEEARKSAAAYLQSRLSAKDKHANDDEFRIPIIDLTPSFSTSLTDRQHVADQIREACTTSGFFYITGHGIPESTREGILHQAKRFAHNLPLEKKQDLHVKNNKFGLGWEPSEYTSIAGDKESKDVFNFAYEEALDRSGGDGLYRNLDGSKSKANRWPSEIDLPGFYESVREYYGAILDLSRHIFRLFALSLSLPEDYFDPLTTHPGGIARLLYYPPPTHPLPTSRSPSETTLPIGLGAHSDYECFTLLLTSTTPGLEILKPGGTWHIASHIPGSFIVNVADFLMRWTNGLYKSTVHRVVNRSSEARYSVPFFFSVNYDAVVETLPGCLKEGEVSRWKPIRAGEYILERLNATTEGGLGYGAGGG
;
A
#
# COMPACT_ATOMS: atom_id res chain seq x y z
N MET A 1 -40.23 -22.29 -27.62
CA MET A 1 -40.37 -22.84 -26.26
C MET A 1 -39.02 -22.64 -25.60
N GLU A 2 -39.01 -21.83 -24.55
CA GLU A 2 -37.86 -21.08 -24.02
C GLU A 2 -36.73 -21.96 -23.50
N ILE A 3 -35.50 -21.52 -23.75
CA ILE A 3 -34.30 -21.97 -23.06
C ILE A 3 -34.20 -21.12 -21.80
N ALA A 4 -34.49 -21.71 -20.65
CA ALA A 4 -34.39 -21.05 -19.35
C ALA A 4 -32.92 -20.71 -19.05
N SER A 5 -32.60 -19.43 -19.13
CA SER A 5 -31.45 -18.81 -18.49
C SER A 5 -31.68 -18.78 -16.98
N SER A 6 -30.89 -19.55 -16.23
CA SER A 6 -30.82 -19.38 -14.77
C SER A 6 -29.61 -18.50 -14.43
N ASP A 7 -29.80 -17.19 -14.60
CA ASP A 7 -28.92 -16.19 -14.01
C ASP A 7 -29.16 -16.18 -12.49
N LYS A 8 -28.35 -16.96 -11.75
CA LYS A 8 -28.30 -16.84 -10.29
C LYS A 8 -27.30 -15.74 -9.97
N SER A 9 -27.81 -14.52 -9.88
CA SER A 9 -27.12 -13.41 -9.22
C SER A 9 -26.68 -13.88 -7.83
N ILE A 10 -25.38 -14.09 -7.63
CA ILE A 10 -24.79 -14.30 -6.32
C ILE A 10 -24.93 -12.97 -5.60
N VAL A 11 -25.93 -12.85 -4.73
CA VAL A 11 -26.03 -11.73 -3.80
C VAL A 11 -24.90 -11.91 -2.77
N PRO A 12 -23.93 -10.99 -2.65
CA PRO A 12 -22.91 -11.08 -1.62
C PRO A 12 -23.59 -10.99 -0.26
N ASP A 13 -23.22 -11.90 0.64
CA ASP A 13 -23.66 -11.88 2.03
C ASP A 13 -23.13 -10.60 2.67
N ALA A 14 -24.01 -9.62 2.90
CA ALA A 14 -23.60 -8.28 3.31
C ALA A 14 -23.14 -8.33 4.78
N THR A 15 -21.83 -8.43 4.98
CA THR A 15 -21.19 -8.35 6.30
C THR A 15 -21.40 -6.95 6.87
N THR A 16 -21.87 -6.84 8.11
CA THR A 16 -22.06 -5.52 8.75
C THR A 16 -20.72 -4.85 9.03
N PHE A 17 -20.69 -3.52 9.12
CA PHE A 17 -19.47 -2.78 9.46
C PHE A 17 -18.80 -3.28 10.75
N GLU A 18 -19.59 -3.53 11.80
CA GLU A 18 -19.05 -4.02 13.07
C GLU A 18 -18.41 -5.40 12.92
N GLU A 19 -19.00 -6.30 12.13
CA GLU A 19 -18.45 -7.62 11.84
C GLU A 19 -17.15 -7.51 11.04
N ALA A 20 -17.11 -6.65 10.01
CA ALA A 20 -15.91 -6.39 9.24
C ALA A 20 -14.77 -5.84 10.13
N ARG A 21 -15.07 -4.89 11.01
CA ARG A 21 -14.10 -4.30 11.97
C ARG A 21 -13.62 -5.32 13.01
N LYS A 22 -14.54 -6.08 13.61
CA LYS A 22 -14.19 -7.14 14.58
C LYS A 22 -13.35 -8.23 13.90
N SER A 23 -13.70 -8.61 12.68
CA SER A 23 -12.95 -9.58 11.87
C SER A 23 -11.54 -9.09 11.53
N ALA A 24 -11.40 -7.84 11.07
CA ALA A 24 -10.11 -7.24 10.78
C ALA A 24 -9.21 -7.14 12.02
N ALA A 25 -9.78 -6.71 13.16
CA ALA A 25 -9.04 -6.64 14.42
C ALA A 25 -8.63 -8.03 14.93
N ALA A 26 -9.53 -9.01 14.87
CA ALA A 26 -9.23 -10.40 15.25
C ALA A 26 -8.18 -11.03 14.32
N TYR A 27 -8.25 -10.74 13.02
CA TYR A 27 -7.25 -11.17 12.04
C TYR A 27 -5.87 -10.59 12.36
N LEU A 28 -5.76 -9.29 12.61
CA LEU A 28 -4.51 -8.66 13.01
C LEU A 28 -3.96 -9.27 14.32
N GLN A 29 -4.80 -9.44 15.34
CA GLN A 29 -4.39 -10.10 16.59
C GLN A 29 -3.90 -11.53 16.36
N SER A 30 -4.55 -12.28 15.48
CA SER A 30 -4.10 -13.63 15.11
C SER A 30 -2.70 -13.60 14.50
N ARG A 31 -2.39 -12.60 13.65
CA ARG A 31 -1.07 -12.44 13.03
C ARG A 31 0.00 -11.96 14.01
N LEU A 32 -0.34 -11.08 14.96
CA LEU A 32 0.57 -10.63 16.01
C LEU A 32 0.88 -11.73 17.04
N SER A 33 -0.08 -12.60 17.31
CA SER A 33 0.07 -13.72 18.25
C SER A 33 0.70 -14.97 17.62
N ALA A 34 0.68 -15.09 16.29
CA ALA A 34 1.30 -16.18 15.55
C ALA A 34 2.83 -16.08 15.63
N LYS A 35 3.42 -16.78 16.60
CA LYS A 35 4.87 -16.90 16.77
C LYS A 35 5.33 -18.28 16.31
N ASP A 36 6.23 -18.32 15.35
CA ASP A 36 6.93 -19.56 15.01
C ASP A 36 8.05 -19.79 16.02
N LYS A 37 7.86 -20.77 16.92
CA LYS A 37 8.84 -21.11 17.97
C LYS A 37 10.12 -21.73 17.42
N HIS A 38 10.13 -22.14 16.16
CA HIS A 38 11.28 -22.72 15.48
C HIS A 38 11.96 -21.73 14.51
N ALA A 39 11.40 -20.52 14.36
CA ALA A 39 12.00 -19.53 13.49
C ALA A 39 13.36 -19.06 14.02
N ASN A 40 14.36 -19.10 13.16
CA ASN A 40 15.64 -18.45 13.40
C ASN A 40 15.57 -16.99 12.94
N ASP A 41 15.18 -16.11 13.87
CA ASP A 41 15.08 -14.67 13.62
C ASP A 41 16.43 -14.03 13.21
N ASP A 42 17.56 -14.69 13.47
CA ASP A 42 18.90 -14.24 13.06
C ASP A 42 19.14 -14.41 11.56
N GLU A 43 18.31 -15.19 10.85
CA GLU A 43 18.33 -15.34 9.39
C GLU A 43 17.36 -14.40 8.67
N PHE A 44 16.51 -13.67 9.41
CA PHE A 44 15.59 -12.72 8.81
C PHE A 44 16.35 -11.60 8.10
N ARG A 45 16.14 -11.45 6.80
CA ARG A 45 16.75 -10.42 5.97
C ARG A 45 15.70 -9.76 5.09
N ILE A 46 15.91 -8.47 4.83
CA ILE A 46 15.22 -7.73 3.78
C ILE A 46 16.24 -7.52 2.66
N PRO A 47 16.17 -8.29 1.57
CA PRO A 47 17.18 -8.23 0.51
C PRO A 47 17.13 -6.91 -0.24
N ILE A 48 18.25 -6.54 -0.86
CA ILE A 48 18.35 -5.40 -1.78
C ILE A 48 18.44 -5.99 -3.20
N ILE A 49 17.48 -5.63 -4.05
CA ILE A 49 17.36 -6.14 -5.40
C ILE A 49 17.65 -5.00 -6.37
N ASP A 50 18.69 -5.13 -7.18
CA ASP A 50 18.98 -4.18 -8.26
C ASP A 50 18.08 -4.48 -9.47
N LEU A 51 17.23 -3.52 -9.84
CA LEU A 51 16.34 -3.64 -10.98
C LEU A 51 17.01 -3.34 -12.31
N THR A 52 18.27 -2.89 -12.35
CA THR A 52 18.96 -2.56 -13.61
C THR A 52 18.88 -3.69 -14.65
N PRO A 53 19.12 -4.97 -14.32
CA PRO A 53 19.01 -6.07 -15.29
C PRO A 53 17.57 -6.30 -15.77
N SER A 54 16.55 -5.88 -15.01
CA SER A 54 15.15 -6.05 -15.38
C SER A 54 14.71 -5.16 -16.55
N PHE A 55 15.49 -4.15 -16.92
CA PHE A 55 15.24 -3.31 -18.08
C PHE A 55 15.96 -3.80 -19.36
N SER A 56 16.67 -4.92 -19.28
CA SER A 56 17.33 -5.57 -20.41
C SER A 56 16.33 -6.17 -21.39
N THR A 57 16.71 -6.28 -22.67
CA THR A 57 15.93 -7.02 -23.67
C THR A 57 16.02 -8.55 -23.47
N SER A 58 16.97 -9.02 -22.67
CA SER A 58 17.15 -10.44 -22.32
C SER A 58 16.06 -10.90 -21.34
N LEU A 59 15.30 -11.93 -21.70
CA LEU A 59 14.36 -12.57 -20.77
C LEU A 59 15.11 -13.21 -19.58
N THR A 60 16.31 -13.73 -19.80
CA THR A 60 17.13 -14.34 -18.74
C THR A 60 17.50 -13.33 -17.66
N ASP A 61 17.86 -12.11 -18.04
CA ASP A 61 18.21 -11.05 -17.09
C ASP A 61 16.99 -10.63 -16.26
N ARG A 62 15.84 -10.49 -16.92
CA ARG A 62 14.55 -10.17 -16.29
C ARG A 62 14.09 -11.27 -15.35
N GLN A 63 14.20 -12.54 -15.78
CA GLN A 63 13.89 -13.70 -14.96
C GLN A 63 14.79 -13.78 -13.72
N HIS A 64 16.09 -13.47 -13.86
CA HIS A 64 17.00 -13.47 -12.72
C HIS A 64 16.55 -12.49 -11.62
N VAL A 65 16.10 -11.30 -11.98
CA VAL A 65 15.52 -10.34 -11.02
C VAL A 65 14.20 -10.86 -10.44
N ALA A 66 13.35 -11.45 -11.28
CA ALA A 66 12.08 -12.05 -10.84
C ALA A 66 12.29 -13.19 -9.83
N ASP A 67 13.35 -14.00 -9.97
CA ASP A 67 13.68 -15.07 -9.04
C ASP A 67 14.08 -14.52 -7.66
N GLN A 68 14.84 -13.42 -7.62
CA GLN A 68 15.16 -12.72 -6.36
C GLN A 68 13.90 -12.15 -5.69
N ILE A 69 12.98 -11.59 -6.49
CA ILE A 69 11.68 -11.13 -6.00
C ILE A 69 10.88 -12.30 -5.42
N ARG A 70 10.86 -13.47 -6.10
CA ARG A 70 10.19 -14.68 -5.59
C ARG A 70 10.72 -15.07 -4.21
N GLU A 71 12.03 -15.09 -4.04
CA GLU A 71 12.69 -15.43 -2.78
C GLU A 71 12.26 -14.46 -1.67
N ALA A 72 12.35 -13.14 -1.93
CA ALA A 72 11.91 -12.13 -0.97
C ALA A 72 10.43 -12.26 -0.60
N CYS A 73 9.57 -12.52 -1.58
CA CYS A 73 8.12 -12.59 -1.38
C CYS A 73 7.67 -13.86 -0.65
N THR A 74 8.41 -14.96 -0.77
CA THR A 74 8.10 -16.22 -0.07
C THR A 74 8.68 -16.28 1.36
N THR A 75 9.60 -15.36 1.69
CA THR A 75 10.26 -15.27 2.99
C THR A 75 9.74 -14.08 3.80
N SER A 76 10.37 -12.91 3.68
CA SER A 76 10.04 -11.71 4.47
C SER A 76 8.78 -10.99 3.98
N GLY A 77 8.43 -11.13 2.69
CA GLY A 77 7.40 -10.32 2.04
C GLY A 77 7.83 -8.87 1.78
N PHE A 78 9.09 -8.54 2.07
CA PHE A 78 9.66 -7.19 2.02
C PHE A 78 11.04 -7.22 1.35
N PHE A 79 11.34 -6.23 0.51
CA PHE A 79 12.66 -6.06 -0.11
C PHE A 79 12.92 -4.59 -0.44
N TYR A 80 14.18 -4.20 -0.56
CA TYR A 80 14.56 -2.93 -1.16
C TYR A 80 14.76 -3.10 -2.65
N ILE A 81 14.43 -2.08 -3.43
CA ILE A 81 14.80 -1.99 -4.84
C ILE A 81 15.74 -0.82 -5.10
N THR A 82 16.77 -1.05 -5.90
CA THR A 82 17.68 -0.03 -6.45
C THR A 82 17.69 -0.13 -7.98
N GLY A 83 18.36 0.78 -8.68
CA GLY A 83 18.42 0.74 -10.16
C GLY A 83 17.06 0.90 -10.85
N HIS A 84 16.06 1.42 -10.14
CA HIS A 84 14.65 1.46 -10.56
C HIS A 84 14.31 2.58 -11.57
N GLY A 85 15.29 3.40 -11.98
CA GLY A 85 15.13 4.40 -13.05
C GLY A 85 14.42 5.71 -12.70
N ILE A 86 13.68 5.80 -11.59
CA ILE A 86 13.06 7.06 -11.14
C ILE A 86 14.13 8.09 -10.71
N PRO A 87 14.20 9.28 -11.34
CA PRO A 87 15.19 10.30 -11.04
C PRO A 87 15.18 10.75 -9.58
N GLU A 88 16.35 11.08 -9.05
CA GLU A 88 16.48 11.64 -7.70
C GLU A 88 15.69 12.94 -7.53
N SER A 89 15.70 13.82 -8.53
CA SER A 89 14.91 15.06 -8.51
C SER A 89 13.42 14.83 -8.32
N THR A 90 12.86 13.77 -8.93
CA THR A 90 11.45 13.40 -8.78
C THR A 90 11.16 12.85 -7.39
N ARG A 91 12.05 12.02 -6.83
CA ARG A 91 11.92 11.44 -5.47
C ARG A 91 12.06 12.52 -4.38
N GLU A 92 13.07 13.36 -4.48
CA GLU A 92 13.28 14.47 -3.55
C GLU A 92 12.19 15.54 -3.72
N GLY A 93 11.71 15.75 -4.96
CA GLY A 93 10.60 16.65 -5.26
C GLY A 93 9.33 16.29 -4.49
N ILE A 94 8.92 15.01 -4.49
CA ILE A 94 7.71 14.60 -3.77
C ILE A 94 7.89 14.65 -2.24
N LEU A 95 9.06 14.30 -1.71
CA LEU A 95 9.37 14.43 -0.28
C LEU A 95 9.36 15.90 0.15
N HIS A 96 9.87 16.78 -0.71
CA HIS A 96 9.80 18.23 -0.51
C HIS A 96 8.34 18.72 -0.49
N GLN A 97 7.47 18.21 -1.38
CA GLN A 97 6.04 18.55 -1.34
C GLN A 97 5.36 18.04 -0.07
N ALA A 98 5.71 16.87 0.47
CA ALA A 98 5.19 16.39 1.75
C ALA A 98 5.53 17.38 2.89
N LYS A 99 6.77 17.89 2.90
CA LYS A 99 7.21 18.94 3.83
C LYS A 99 6.44 20.25 3.61
N ARG A 100 6.33 20.74 2.38
CA ARG A 100 5.61 21.97 2.08
C ARG A 100 4.13 21.88 2.45
N PHE A 101 3.48 20.76 2.16
CA PHE A 101 2.10 20.54 2.56
C PHE A 101 1.96 20.59 4.08
N ALA A 102 2.83 19.89 4.83
CA ALA A 102 2.79 19.85 6.28
C ALA A 102 3.03 21.22 6.94
N HIS A 103 3.96 22.02 6.42
CA HIS A 103 4.44 23.24 7.11
C HIS A 103 4.01 24.57 6.49
N ASN A 104 3.75 24.60 5.18
CA ASN A 104 3.56 25.85 4.45
C ASN A 104 2.10 26.09 4.05
N LEU A 105 1.28 25.04 3.91
CA LEU A 105 -0.14 25.20 3.61
C LEU A 105 -0.89 25.63 4.89
N PRO A 106 -1.59 26.79 4.90
CA PRO A 106 -2.31 27.25 6.08
C PRO A 106 -3.34 26.25 6.56
N LEU A 107 -3.55 26.17 7.88
CA LEU A 107 -4.47 25.21 8.49
C LEU A 107 -5.89 25.33 7.95
N GLU A 108 -6.39 26.55 7.71
CA GLU A 108 -7.70 26.79 7.09
C GLU A 108 -7.80 26.12 5.70
N LYS A 109 -6.77 26.23 4.88
CA LYS A 109 -6.70 25.58 3.57
C LYS A 109 -6.57 24.07 3.66
N LYS A 110 -5.87 23.56 4.67
CA LYS A 110 -5.86 22.11 4.97
C LYS A 110 -7.26 21.62 5.37
N GLN A 111 -7.99 22.38 6.17
CA GLN A 111 -9.35 22.05 6.61
C GLN A 111 -10.34 21.99 5.44
N ASP A 112 -10.20 22.84 4.43
CA ASP A 112 -10.97 22.75 3.19
C ASP A 112 -10.76 21.40 2.49
N LEU A 113 -9.53 20.88 2.53
CA LEU A 113 -9.13 19.59 1.96
C LEU A 113 -9.41 18.39 2.87
N HIS A 114 -10.01 18.58 4.04
CA HIS A 114 -10.15 17.50 5.03
C HIS A 114 -10.89 16.28 4.47
N VAL A 115 -10.39 15.07 4.75
CA VAL A 115 -10.99 13.79 4.32
C VAL A 115 -12.48 13.64 4.63
N LYS A 116 -13.02 14.27 5.70
CA LYS A 116 -14.45 14.25 6.01
C LYS A 116 -15.33 14.91 4.92
N ASN A 117 -14.75 15.81 4.13
CA ASN A 117 -15.40 16.50 3.02
C ASN A 117 -15.31 15.69 1.72
N ASN A 118 -14.72 14.49 1.76
CA ASN A 118 -14.52 13.62 0.62
C ASN A 118 -15.01 12.22 0.94
N LYS A 119 -16.04 11.75 0.22
CA LYS A 119 -16.62 10.42 0.45
C LYS A 119 -15.71 9.25 0.08
N PHE A 120 -14.54 9.51 -0.51
CA PHE A 120 -13.44 8.55 -0.75
C PHE A 120 -12.23 8.78 0.17
N GLY A 121 -12.36 9.80 1.05
CA GLY A 121 -11.36 10.35 1.98
C GLY A 121 -9.96 10.40 1.45
N LEU A 122 -9.93 10.95 0.25
CA LEU A 122 -8.80 11.62 -0.34
C LEU A 122 -8.78 13.06 0.19
N GLY A 123 -7.59 13.61 0.35
CA GLY A 123 -7.36 14.91 0.97
C GLY A 123 -6.60 14.79 2.29
N TRP A 124 -6.78 15.77 3.15
CA TRP A 124 -6.03 15.95 4.38
C TRP A 124 -6.63 15.19 5.57
N GLU A 125 -5.79 14.41 6.24
CA GLU A 125 -6.08 13.69 7.48
C GLU A 125 -5.16 14.26 8.58
N PRO A 126 -5.72 14.95 9.60
CA PRO A 126 -4.92 15.49 10.70
C PRO A 126 -4.34 14.38 11.59
N SER A 127 -3.34 14.76 12.39
CA SER A 127 -2.83 13.90 13.46
C SER A 127 -3.92 13.45 14.41
N GLU A 128 -3.79 12.21 14.91
CA GLU A 128 -4.73 11.56 15.81
C GLU A 128 -6.16 11.36 15.22
N TYR A 129 -6.36 11.53 13.91
CA TYR A 129 -7.67 11.36 13.27
C TYR A 129 -8.06 9.90 13.08
N THR A 130 -7.12 9.03 12.67
CA THR A 130 -7.34 7.58 12.61
C THR A 130 -6.53 6.87 13.67
N SER A 131 -7.06 5.75 14.13
CA SER A 131 -6.34 4.81 15.00
C SER A 131 -6.43 3.41 14.41
N ILE A 132 -5.28 2.84 14.06
CA ILE A 132 -5.16 1.41 13.79
C ILE A 132 -4.89 0.72 15.13
N ALA A 133 -5.61 -0.37 15.41
CA ALA A 133 -5.45 -1.19 16.61
C ALA A 133 -5.61 -0.47 17.97
N GLY A 134 -6.16 0.75 18.00
CA GLY A 134 -6.36 1.52 19.24
C GLY A 134 -5.19 2.42 19.64
N ASP A 135 -4.13 2.49 18.81
CA ASP A 135 -2.99 3.37 19.05
C ASP A 135 -3.31 4.84 18.75
N LYS A 136 -2.78 5.77 19.55
CA LYS A 136 -2.79 7.20 19.24
C LYS A 136 -1.65 7.51 18.26
N GLU A 137 -2.01 7.72 17.00
CA GLU A 137 -1.05 7.91 15.91
C GLU A 137 -0.69 9.38 15.74
N SER A 138 0.62 9.69 15.78
CA SER A 138 1.13 11.04 15.51
C SER A 138 1.65 11.14 14.08
N LYS A 139 0.76 11.54 13.15
CA LYS A 139 1.05 11.69 11.72
C LYS A 139 0.12 12.71 11.04
N ASP A 140 0.64 13.56 10.17
CA ASP A 140 -0.14 14.42 9.28
C ASP A 140 -0.10 13.80 7.87
N VAL A 141 -1.25 13.60 7.23
CA VAL A 141 -1.34 12.84 5.96
C VAL A 141 -2.12 13.61 4.90
N PHE A 142 -1.64 13.55 3.66
CA PHE A 142 -2.40 13.94 2.48
C PHE A 142 -2.56 12.75 1.53
N ASN A 143 -3.80 12.29 1.36
CA ASN A 143 -4.17 11.12 0.57
C ASN A 143 -4.63 11.53 -0.84
N PHE A 144 -4.17 10.83 -1.87
CA PHE A 144 -4.63 11.00 -3.25
C PHE A 144 -4.59 9.66 -3.99
N ALA A 145 -5.49 9.48 -4.95
CA ALA A 145 -5.67 8.25 -5.69
C ALA A 145 -5.41 8.44 -7.19
N TYR A 146 -5.54 7.35 -7.95
CA TYR A 146 -5.47 7.36 -9.40
C TYR A 146 -6.44 8.37 -10.01
N GLU A 147 -5.95 9.12 -10.98
CA GLU A 147 -6.73 9.84 -11.97
C GLU A 147 -5.95 9.79 -13.29
N GLU A 148 -6.64 9.75 -14.43
CA GLU A 148 -6.01 9.63 -15.75
C GLU A 148 -4.95 10.71 -16.02
N ALA A 149 -5.13 11.91 -15.45
CA ALA A 149 -4.17 13.01 -15.59
C ALA A 149 -2.82 12.78 -14.88
N LEU A 150 -2.77 11.85 -13.91
CA LEU A 150 -1.53 11.42 -13.26
C LEU A 150 -0.87 10.23 -13.98
N ASP A 151 -1.60 9.55 -14.87
CA ASP A 151 -1.10 8.41 -15.64
C ASP A 151 -0.48 8.88 -16.95
N ARG A 152 0.80 8.54 -17.18
CA ARG A 152 1.51 8.95 -18.40
C ARG A 152 1.02 8.23 -19.65
N SER A 153 0.35 7.08 -19.51
CA SER A 153 -0.32 6.41 -20.63
C SER A 153 -1.63 7.10 -21.01
N GLY A 154 -2.18 7.95 -20.13
CA GLY A 154 -3.52 8.52 -20.24
C GLY A 154 -4.65 7.58 -19.80
N GLY A 155 -4.34 6.38 -19.32
CA GLY A 155 -5.34 5.35 -19.01
C GLY A 155 -6.11 4.89 -20.25
N ASP A 156 -7.28 4.31 -20.05
CA ASP A 156 -8.16 3.80 -21.12
C ASP A 156 -9.56 4.43 -21.13
N GLY A 157 -9.82 5.43 -20.28
CA GLY A 157 -11.15 6.05 -20.13
C GLY A 157 -12.15 5.26 -19.28
N LEU A 158 -11.75 4.10 -18.74
CA LEU A 158 -12.62 3.18 -18.02
C LEU A 158 -12.53 3.29 -16.50
N TYR A 159 -11.61 4.10 -15.96
CA TYR A 159 -11.49 4.32 -14.53
C TYR A 159 -12.82 4.73 -13.89
N ARG A 160 -13.14 4.11 -12.75
CA ARG A 160 -14.26 4.47 -11.87
C ARG A 160 -13.75 4.53 -10.45
N ASN A 161 -14.28 5.46 -9.67
CA ASN A 161 -14.07 5.46 -8.22
C ASN A 161 -14.72 4.21 -7.59
N LEU A 162 -14.42 3.95 -6.32
CA LEU A 162 -14.92 2.77 -5.59
C LEU A 162 -16.47 2.68 -5.53
N ASP A 163 -17.19 3.78 -5.72
CA ASP A 163 -18.66 3.82 -5.81
C ASP A 163 -19.20 3.71 -7.25
N GLY A 164 -18.33 3.45 -8.23
CA GLY A 164 -18.67 3.37 -9.65
C GLY A 164 -18.78 4.72 -10.38
N SER A 165 -18.56 5.85 -9.70
CA SER A 165 -18.67 7.18 -10.33
C SER A 165 -17.44 7.57 -11.18
N LYS A 166 -17.64 8.51 -12.11
CA LYS A 166 -16.57 9.14 -12.91
C LYS A 166 -16.10 10.50 -12.36
N SER A 167 -16.56 10.91 -11.18
CA SER A 167 -16.24 12.23 -10.63
C SER A 167 -14.75 12.35 -10.30
N LYS A 168 -14.18 13.55 -10.43
CA LYS A 168 -12.82 13.82 -9.92
C LYS A 168 -12.81 13.72 -8.40
N ALA A 169 -12.21 12.66 -7.88
CA ALA A 169 -12.19 12.36 -6.45
C ALA A 169 -11.06 13.07 -5.70
N ASN A 170 -9.91 13.29 -6.33
CA ASN A 170 -8.78 13.98 -5.72
C ASN A 170 -9.10 15.46 -5.42
N ARG A 171 -8.55 15.95 -4.30
CA ARG A 171 -8.69 17.34 -3.85
C ARG A 171 -7.31 17.94 -3.69
N TRP A 172 -6.91 18.78 -4.64
CA TRP A 172 -5.58 19.39 -4.66
C TRP A 172 -5.57 20.77 -3.98
N PRO A 173 -4.49 21.14 -3.28
CA PRO A 173 -4.24 22.54 -2.94
C PRO A 173 -4.31 23.42 -4.17
N SER A 174 -4.80 24.65 -4.02
CA SER A 174 -4.81 25.59 -5.14
C SER A 174 -3.38 25.99 -5.52
N GLU A 175 -3.16 26.32 -6.79
CA GLU A 175 -1.86 26.79 -7.27
C GLU A 175 -1.42 28.10 -6.58
N ILE A 176 -2.37 28.88 -6.06
CA ILE A 176 -2.09 30.11 -5.29
C ILE A 176 -1.60 29.75 -3.88
N ASP A 177 -2.24 28.78 -3.22
CA ASP A 177 -1.93 28.41 -1.83
C ASP A 177 -0.66 27.57 -1.74
N LEU A 178 -0.37 26.74 -2.75
CA LEU A 178 0.82 25.88 -2.78
C LEU A 178 1.36 25.69 -4.21
N PRO A 179 2.04 26.70 -4.79
CA PRO A 179 2.50 26.66 -6.18
C PRO A 179 3.34 25.43 -6.53
N GLY A 180 3.09 24.85 -7.70
CA GLY A 180 3.81 23.70 -8.25
C GLY A 180 3.54 22.36 -7.54
N PHE A 181 2.64 22.31 -6.56
CA PHE A 181 2.36 21.08 -5.80
C PHE A 181 1.81 19.97 -6.72
N TYR A 182 0.77 20.28 -7.50
CA TYR A 182 0.15 19.31 -8.39
C TYR A 182 1.13 18.76 -9.43
N GLU A 183 1.93 19.63 -10.05
CA GLU A 183 2.89 19.21 -11.07
C GLU A 183 3.97 18.28 -10.52
N SER A 184 4.52 18.55 -9.33
CA SER A 184 5.45 17.63 -8.66
C SER A 184 4.79 16.29 -8.30
N VAL A 185 3.53 16.32 -7.84
CA VAL A 185 2.76 15.09 -7.57
C VAL A 185 2.55 14.29 -8.85
N ARG A 186 2.15 14.95 -9.94
CA ARG A 186 1.94 14.34 -11.26
C ARG A 186 3.20 13.69 -11.81
N GLU A 187 4.34 14.37 -11.69
CA GLU A 187 5.63 13.85 -12.13
C GLU A 187 6.00 12.55 -11.40
N TYR A 188 5.89 12.56 -10.06
CA TYR A 188 6.18 11.40 -9.21
C TYR A 188 5.17 10.27 -9.40
N TYR A 189 3.87 10.58 -9.39
CA TYR A 189 2.81 9.58 -9.50
C TYR A 189 2.91 8.82 -10.82
N GLY A 190 3.13 9.53 -11.94
CA GLY A 190 3.36 8.88 -13.22
C GLY A 190 4.59 7.98 -13.21
N ALA A 191 5.70 8.43 -12.59
CA ALA A 191 6.93 7.63 -12.52
C ALA A 191 6.76 6.36 -11.68
N ILE A 192 6.13 6.47 -10.51
CA ILE A 192 5.93 5.34 -9.61
C ILE A 192 4.91 4.36 -10.17
N LEU A 193 3.90 4.84 -10.90
CA LEU A 193 2.92 4.00 -11.58
C LEU A 193 3.57 3.17 -12.70
N ASP A 194 4.42 3.78 -13.53
CA ASP A 194 5.18 3.08 -14.57
C ASP A 194 6.07 1.98 -13.94
N LEU A 195 6.76 2.33 -12.85
CA LEU A 195 7.59 1.38 -12.11
C LEU A 195 6.76 0.24 -11.50
N SER A 196 5.58 0.52 -10.94
CA SER A 196 4.69 -0.50 -10.40
C SER A 196 4.24 -1.49 -11.48
N ARG A 197 3.83 -1.00 -12.66
CA ARG A 197 3.48 -1.87 -13.80
C ARG A 197 4.66 -2.77 -14.19
N HIS A 198 5.87 -2.21 -14.26
CA HIS A 198 7.09 -2.98 -14.52
C HIS A 198 7.37 -4.05 -13.47
N ILE A 199 7.30 -3.71 -12.18
CA ILE A 199 7.46 -4.66 -11.08
C ILE A 199 6.38 -5.74 -11.13
N PHE A 200 5.17 -5.41 -11.57
CA PHE A 200 4.09 -6.39 -11.66
C PHE A 200 4.31 -7.43 -12.76
N ARG A 201 4.99 -7.06 -13.85
CA ARG A 201 5.50 -8.01 -14.84
C ARG A 201 6.57 -8.94 -14.27
N LEU A 202 7.46 -8.42 -13.41
CA LEU A 202 8.43 -9.25 -12.69
C LEU A 202 7.75 -10.20 -11.70
N PHE A 203 6.67 -9.76 -11.04
CA PHE A 203 5.83 -10.66 -10.24
C PHE A 203 5.22 -11.78 -11.10
N ALA A 204 4.75 -11.48 -12.32
CA ALA A 204 4.25 -12.52 -13.23
C ALA A 204 5.32 -13.58 -13.55
N LEU A 205 6.51 -13.14 -13.96
CA LEU A 205 7.66 -14.03 -14.21
C LEU A 205 8.04 -14.86 -12.99
N SER A 206 8.04 -14.23 -11.81
CA SER A 206 8.37 -14.88 -10.53
C SER A 206 7.34 -15.95 -10.12
N LEU A 207 6.16 -15.91 -10.72
CA LEU A 207 5.07 -16.89 -10.56
C LEU A 207 4.99 -17.87 -11.74
N SER A 208 5.96 -17.84 -12.65
CA SER A 208 5.98 -18.65 -13.88
C SER A 208 4.76 -18.39 -14.79
N LEU A 209 4.24 -17.16 -14.77
CA LEU A 209 3.23 -16.67 -15.70
C LEU A 209 3.91 -15.93 -16.87
N PRO A 210 3.20 -15.72 -17.99
CA PRO A 210 3.65 -14.78 -19.02
C PRO A 210 3.98 -13.41 -18.42
N GLU A 211 5.04 -12.77 -18.90
CA GLU A 211 5.51 -11.49 -18.35
C GLU A 211 4.42 -10.40 -18.36
N ASP A 212 3.59 -10.38 -19.40
CA ASP A 212 2.52 -9.44 -19.65
C ASP A 212 1.17 -9.86 -19.04
N TYR A 213 1.13 -10.93 -18.24
CA TYR A 213 -0.11 -11.52 -17.72
C TYR A 213 -1.03 -10.50 -17.03
N PHE A 214 -0.45 -9.54 -16.29
CA PHE A 214 -1.20 -8.53 -15.55
C PHE A 214 -1.45 -7.22 -16.32
N ASP A 215 -0.88 -7.04 -17.51
CA ASP A 215 -1.01 -5.79 -18.27
C ASP A 215 -2.48 -5.38 -18.50
N PRO A 216 -3.40 -6.29 -18.91
CA PRO A 216 -4.81 -5.94 -19.10
C PRO A 216 -5.53 -5.52 -17.81
N LEU A 217 -4.94 -5.83 -16.65
CA LEU A 217 -5.52 -5.55 -15.33
C LEU A 217 -4.97 -4.25 -14.72
N THR A 218 -4.12 -3.51 -15.44
CA THR A 218 -3.46 -2.30 -14.95
C THR A 218 -3.55 -1.12 -15.90
N THR A 219 -4.58 -1.11 -16.76
CA THR A 219 -4.88 0.01 -17.68
C THR A 219 -5.38 1.24 -16.92
N HIS A 220 -6.17 1.06 -15.88
CA HIS A 220 -6.72 2.08 -14.98
C HIS A 220 -6.68 1.59 -13.51
N PRO A 221 -5.50 1.27 -12.99
CA PRO A 221 -5.39 0.54 -11.74
C PRO A 221 -5.86 1.38 -10.54
N GLY A 222 -6.26 0.69 -9.47
CA GLY A 222 -6.24 1.31 -8.16
C GLY A 222 -4.81 1.74 -7.79
N GLY A 223 -4.67 2.90 -7.17
CA GLY A 223 -3.36 3.41 -6.80
C GLY A 223 -3.47 4.56 -5.82
N ILE A 224 -3.37 4.28 -4.52
CA ILE A 224 -3.43 5.31 -3.49
C ILE A 224 -2.00 5.70 -3.10
N ALA A 225 -1.70 6.99 -3.17
CA ALA A 225 -0.49 7.58 -2.63
C ALA A 225 -0.81 8.41 -1.39
N ARG A 226 0.13 8.48 -0.46
CA ARG A 226 0.01 9.29 0.75
C ARG A 226 1.27 10.11 0.95
N LEU A 227 1.15 11.41 1.21
CA LEU A 227 2.26 12.20 1.75
C LEU A 227 2.14 12.16 3.28
N LEU A 228 3.07 11.49 3.95
CA LEU A 228 3.07 11.42 5.41
C LEU A 228 4.17 12.29 6.01
N TYR A 229 3.80 13.06 7.01
CA TYR A 229 4.69 13.76 7.92
C TYR A 229 4.51 13.21 9.33
N TYR A 230 5.61 12.79 9.95
CA TYR A 230 5.64 12.38 11.34
C TYR A 230 6.44 13.43 12.12
N PRO A 231 5.80 14.16 13.05
CA PRO A 231 6.53 15.07 13.92
C PRO A 231 7.47 14.27 14.86
N PRO A 232 8.61 14.86 15.25
CA PRO A 232 9.48 14.24 16.23
C PRO A 232 8.74 14.10 17.58
N PRO A 233 8.94 12.99 18.32
CA PRO A 233 8.37 12.81 19.64
C PRO A 233 8.99 13.82 20.63
N THR A 234 8.22 14.21 21.64
CA THR A 234 8.70 15.04 22.75
C THR A 234 9.81 14.37 23.56
N HIS A 235 9.83 13.03 23.59
CA HIS A 235 10.84 12.21 24.25
C HIS A 235 11.39 11.15 23.27
N PRO A 236 12.48 11.45 22.54
CA PRO A 236 13.11 10.51 21.61
C PRO A 236 13.60 9.24 22.31
N LEU A 237 13.58 8.12 21.60
CA LEU A 237 14.03 6.82 22.10
C LEU A 237 15.35 6.40 21.43
N PRO A 238 16.21 5.62 22.09
CA PRO A 238 17.37 5.03 21.43
C PRO A 238 16.94 4.19 20.23
N THR A 239 17.65 4.34 19.10
CA THR A 239 17.39 3.60 17.86
C THR A 239 17.75 2.11 17.95
N SER A 240 18.47 1.68 18.99
CA SER A 240 19.02 0.32 19.14
C SER A 240 18.30 -0.59 20.14
N ARG A 241 17.25 -0.13 20.84
CA ARG A 241 16.63 -0.89 21.93
C ARG A 241 15.11 -0.96 21.79
N SER A 242 14.53 -2.16 21.89
CA SER A 242 13.08 -2.31 22.07
C SER A 242 12.73 -1.98 23.52
N PRO A 243 12.07 -0.84 23.83
CA PRO A 243 11.54 -0.58 25.16
C PRO A 243 10.33 -1.51 25.43
N SER A 244 9.86 -1.55 26.68
CA SER A 244 8.55 -2.14 26.99
C SER A 244 7.47 -1.53 26.10
N GLU A 245 6.60 -2.36 25.52
CA GLU A 245 5.65 -2.00 24.45
C GLU A 245 4.66 -0.88 24.81
N THR A 246 4.47 -0.57 26.10
CA THR A 246 3.40 0.30 26.61
C THR A 246 3.65 1.82 26.51
N THR A 247 4.81 2.28 26.02
CA THR A 247 5.13 3.72 25.92
C THR A 247 5.79 4.14 24.59
N LEU A 248 5.63 3.34 23.53
CA LEU A 248 6.23 3.67 22.24
C LEU A 248 5.51 4.85 21.55
N PRO A 249 6.25 5.82 20.98
CA PRO A 249 5.68 6.86 20.12
C PRO A 249 5.30 6.25 18.77
N ILE A 250 4.09 5.68 18.71
CA ILE A 250 3.55 5.06 17.50
C ILE A 250 3.19 6.14 16.47
N GLY A 251 3.89 6.11 15.34
CA GLY A 251 3.54 6.92 14.18
C GLY A 251 2.39 6.31 13.38
N LEU A 252 2.35 4.97 13.28
CA LEU A 252 1.30 4.20 12.63
C LEU A 252 1.24 2.80 13.29
N GLY A 253 0.05 2.38 13.72
CA GLY A 253 -0.13 1.11 14.43
C GLY A 253 0.26 -0.12 13.59
N ALA A 254 0.32 -1.29 14.23
CA ALA A 254 0.62 -2.53 13.52
C ALA A 254 -0.48 -2.87 12.50
N HIS A 255 -0.11 -3.16 11.26
CA HIS A 255 -1.04 -3.50 10.18
C HIS A 255 -0.38 -4.33 9.08
N SER A 256 -1.20 -4.83 8.16
CA SER A 256 -0.80 -5.27 6.82
C SER A 256 -1.49 -4.39 5.79
N ASP A 257 -0.85 -4.20 4.65
CA ASP A 257 -1.41 -3.43 3.53
C ASP A 257 -2.47 -4.22 2.77
N TYR A 258 -3.37 -3.51 2.08
CA TYR A 258 -4.56 -4.14 1.47
C TYR A 258 -4.43 -4.42 -0.01
N GLU A 259 -3.73 -3.59 -0.80
CA GLU A 259 -3.70 -3.73 -2.26
C GLU A 259 -2.77 -4.90 -2.72
N CYS A 260 -2.20 -4.86 -3.92
CA CYS A 260 -1.31 -5.93 -4.39
C CYS A 260 0.07 -5.84 -3.73
N PHE A 261 0.68 -4.66 -3.77
CA PHE A 261 1.96 -4.37 -3.11
C PHE A 261 2.10 -2.87 -2.91
N THR A 262 3.05 -2.47 -2.07
CA THR A 262 3.34 -1.08 -1.75
C THR A 262 4.77 -0.75 -2.17
N LEU A 263 4.98 0.41 -2.79
CA LEU A 263 6.29 1.04 -2.89
C LEU A 263 6.38 2.20 -1.91
N LEU A 264 7.33 2.13 -0.99
CA LEU A 264 7.53 3.11 0.07
C LEU A 264 8.82 3.89 -0.17
N LEU A 265 8.67 5.17 -0.50
CA LEU A 265 9.75 6.16 -0.44
C LEU A 265 9.84 6.72 0.99
N THR A 266 11.04 6.85 1.52
CA THR A 266 11.27 7.39 2.87
C THR A 266 12.34 8.47 2.86
N SER A 267 12.20 9.47 3.74
CA SER A 267 13.33 10.29 4.16
C SER A 267 14.37 9.44 4.89
N THR A 268 15.54 10.01 5.18
CA THR A 268 16.62 9.31 5.88
C THR A 268 16.28 8.89 7.31
N THR A 269 15.33 9.56 7.96
CA THR A 269 14.87 9.23 9.32
C THR A 269 14.18 7.84 9.36
N PRO A 270 14.72 6.86 10.11
CA PRO A 270 14.12 5.54 10.21
C PRO A 270 12.80 5.59 11.01
N GLY A 271 11.97 4.56 10.83
CA GLY A 271 10.73 4.43 11.61
C GLY A 271 9.93 3.18 11.30
N LEU A 272 10.08 2.61 10.11
CA LEU A 272 9.42 1.36 9.73
C LEU A 272 9.99 0.19 10.56
N GLU A 273 9.10 -0.58 11.18
CA GLU A 273 9.41 -1.83 11.86
C GLU A 273 8.58 -2.97 11.26
N ILE A 274 9.22 -4.09 10.92
CA ILE A 274 8.63 -5.26 10.26
C ILE A 274 8.59 -6.42 11.26
N LEU A 275 7.46 -7.11 11.37
CA LEU A 275 7.30 -8.23 12.30
C LEU A 275 7.99 -9.49 11.75
N LYS A 276 8.99 -9.99 12.48
CA LYS A 276 9.67 -11.24 12.17
C LYS A 276 8.83 -12.47 12.57
N PRO A 277 9.07 -13.65 11.98
CA PRO A 277 8.31 -14.87 12.30
C PRO A 277 8.36 -15.28 13.79
N GLY A 278 9.46 -15.02 14.49
CA GLY A 278 9.57 -15.23 15.95
C GLY A 278 8.73 -14.26 16.80
N GLY A 279 8.08 -13.27 16.19
CA GLY A 279 7.24 -12.28 16.86
C GLY A 279 8.02 -11.10 17.44
N THR A 280 9.22 -10.81 16.91
CA THR A 280 9.99 -9.61 17.28
C THR A 280 10.08 -8.63 16.10
N TRP A 281 10.32 -7.36 16.39
CA TRP A 281 10.31 -6.29 15.37
C TRP A 281 11.71 -6.06 14.77
N HIS A 282 11.81 -6.04 13.46
CA HIS A 282 13.00 -5.67 12.69
C HIS A 282 12.90 -4.21 12.23
N ILE A 283 13.86 -3.36 12.60
CA ILE A 283 13.91 -1.97 12.15
C ILE A 283 14.44 -1.93 10.71
N ALA A 284 13.64 -1.41 9.78
CA ALA A 284 14.05 -1.21 8.39
C ALA A 284 14.87 0.08 8.27
N SER A 285 16.18 -0.07 8.08
CA SER A 285 17.12 1.04 7.89
C SER A 285 16.95 1.71 6.53
N HIS A 286 17.16 3.02 6.46
CA HIS A 286 17.16 3.73 5.18
C HIS A 286 18.34 3.30 4.30
N ILE A 287 18.05 2.98 3.04
CA ILE A 287 19.06 2.74 1.99
C ILE A 287 18.95 3.88 0.96
N PRO A 288 20.02 4.67 0.75
CA PRO A 288 19.99 5.77 -0.20
C PRO A 288 19.59 5.34 -1.61
N GLY A 289 18.70 6.11 -2.24
CA GLY A 289 18.27 5.86 -3.61
C GLY A 289 17.42 4.61 -3.80
N SER A 290 16.82 4.07 -2.74
CA SER A 290 15.96 2.87 -2.82
C SER A 290 14.49 3.18 -2.51
N PHE A 291 13.62 2.27 -2.95
CA PHE A 291 12.29 2.10 -2.39
C PHE A 291 12.26 0.81 -1.57
N ILE A 292 11.44 0.80 -0.52
CA ILE A 292 11.03 -0.44 0.15
C ILE A 292 9.78 -0.94 -0.56
N VAL A 293 9.75 -2.21 -0.95
CA VAL A 293 8.60 -2.87 -1.53
C VAL A 293 8.09 -3.95 -0.58
N ASN A 294 6.78 -4.01 -0.37
CA ASN A 294 6.16 -5.12 0.33
C ASN A 294 4.94 -5.67 -0.38
N VAL A 295 4.79 -6.99 -0.32
CA VAL A 295 3.58 -7.67 -0.74
C VAL A 295 2.47 -7.32 0.25
N ALA A 296 1.27 -7.10 -0.28
CA ALA A 296 0.08 -6.76 0.48
C ALA A 296 -0.95 -7.90 0.42
N ASP A 297 -2.02 -7.78 1.22
CA ASP A 297 -2.98 -8.86 1.46
C ASP A 297 -3.63 -9.37 0.17
N PHE A 298 -3.80 -8.52 -0.84
CA PHE A 298 -4.43 -8.92 -2.10
C PHE A 298 -3.55 -9.87 -2.91
N LEU A 299 -2.26 -9.58 -3.07
CA LEU A 299 -1.35 -10.48 -3.80
C LEU A 299 -1.05 -11.76 -3.01
N MET A 300 -1.03 -11.70 -1.68
CA MET A 300 -1.01 -12.90 -0.83
C MET A 300 -2.24 -13.78 -1.09
N ARG A 301 -3.44 -13.20 -1.13
CA ARG A 301 -4.69 -13.91 -1.48
C ARG A 301 -4.61 -14.51 -2.87
N TRP A 302 -4.13 -13.73 -3.83
CA TRP A 302 -4.03 -14.13 -5.23
C TRP A 302 -3.09 -15.33 -5.44
N THR A 303 -2.02 -15.39 -4.65
CA THR A 303 -1.03 -16.47 -4.66
C THR A 303 -1.34 -17.60 -3.68
N ASN A 304 -2.57 -17.67 -3.16
CA ASN A 304 -3.01 -18.67 -2.18
C ASN A 304 -2.12 -18.76 -0.90
N GLY A 305 -1.50 -17.65 -0.50
CA GLY A 305 -0.62 -17.56 0.67
C GLY A 305 0.84 -17.96 0.41
N LEU A 306 1.22 -18.20 -0.85
CA LEU A 306 2.61 -18.41 -1.25
C LEU A 306 3.45 -17.17 -0.92
N TYR A 307 3.01 -15.99 -1.37
CA TYR A 307 3.66 -14.72 -1.01
C TYR A 307 3.16 -14.18 0.33
N LYS A 308 4.05 -13.53 1.09
CA LYS A 308 3.81 -13.10 2.45
C LYS A 308 3.42 -11.62 2.50
N SER A 309 2.19 -11.34 2.91
CA SER A 309 1.82 -10.01 3.40
C SER A 309 2.23 -9.91 4.87
N THR A 310 3.29 -9.15 5.16
CA THR A 310 3.93 -9.13 6.49
C THR A 310 3.47 -7.92 7.31
N VAL A 311 3.16 -8.18 8.59
CA VAL A 311 2.73 -7.14 9.52
C VAL A 311 3.89 -6.18 9.77
N HIS A 312 3.60 -4.89 9.74
CA HIS A 312 4.57 -3.82 9.98
C HIS A 312 3.93 -2.66 10.73
N ARG A 313 4.75 -1.75 11.26
CA ARG A 313 4.32 -0.55 11.99
C ARG A 313 5.31 0.60 11.79
N VAL A 314 4.95 1.79 12.25
CA VAL A 314 5.89 2.93 12.32
C VAL A 314 6.07 3.38 13.76
N VAL A 315 7.32 3.42 14.22
CA VAL A 315 7.71 3.94 15.54
C VAL A 315 8.64 5.14 15.36
N ASN A 316 8.22 6.30 15.87
CA ASN A 316 8.98 7.54 15.75
C ASN A 316 10.06 7.63 16.84
N ARG A 317 11.25 7.08 16.59
CA ARG A 317 12.34 7.04 17.57
C ARG A 317 13.24 8.28 17.54
N SER A 318 13.33 8.93 16.37
CA SER A 318 14.29 10.00 16.09
C SER A 318 13.88 11.35 16.69
N SER A 319 14.85 12.21 17.01
CA SER A 319 14.60 13.64 17.30
C SER A 319 14.27 14.46 16.06
N GLU A 320 14.47 13.88 14.88
CA GLU A 320 14.15 14.51 13.59
C GLU A 320 12.78 14.10 13.09
N ALA A 321 12.15 15.00 12.33
CA ALA A 321 10.96 14.68 11.55
C ALA A 321 11.21 13.53 10.56
N ARG A 322 10.17 12.75 10.29
CA ARG A 322 10.18 11.72 9.23
C ARG A 322 9.14 12.05 8.18
N TYR A 323 9.51 11.86 6.91
CA TYR A 323 8.61 11.95 5.78
C TYR A 323 8.60 10.62 5.04
N SER A 324 7.44 10.22 4.54
CA SER A 324 7.36 9.04 3.66
C SER A 324 6.21 9.14 2.67
N VAL A 325 6.38 8.48 1.53
CA VAL A 325 5.41 8.43 0.45
C VAL A 325 5.17 6.97 0.04
N PRO A 326 4.29 6.22 0.74
CA PRO A 326 3.81 4.95 0.24
C PRO A 326 2.90 5.17 -0.97
N PHE A 327 3.11 4.35 -1.99
CA PHE A 327 2.23 4.14 -3.12
C PHE A 327 1.70 2.71 -3.05
N PHE A 328 0.44 2.57 -2.65
CA PHE A 328 -0.29 1.31 -2.67
C PHE A 328 -0.73 1.08 -4.10
N PHE A 329 -0.30 -0.02 -4.71
CA PHE A 329 -0.64 -0.37 -6.08
C PHE A 329 -1.62 -1.55 -6.10
N SER A 330 -2.68 -1.40 -6.88
CA SER A 330 -3.68 -2.43 -7.13
C SER A 330 -3.84 -2.68 -8.63
N VAL A 331 -4.76 -3.59 -8.96
CA VAL A 331 -5.31 -3.74 -10.31
C VAL A 331 -6.51 -2.82 -10.50
N ASN A 332 -7.03 -2.78 -11.73
CA ASN A 332 -8.30 -2.17 -12.08
C ASN A 332 -9.38 -2.59 -11.06
N TYR A 333 -10.10 -1.65 -10.44
CA TYR A 333 -11.02 -1.97 -9.34
C TYR A 333 -12.19 -2.86 -9.76
N ASP A 334 -12.51 -2.97 -11.04
CA ASP A 334 -13.52 -3.85 -11.60
C ASP A 334 -13.02 -5.29 -11.89
N ALA A 335 -11.70 -5.52 -11.80
CA ALA A 335 -11.10 -6.83 -11.99
C ALA A 335 -11.46 -7.81 -10.86
N VAL A 336 -11.69 -9.06 -11.23
CA VAL A 336 -11.91 -10.16 -10.28
C VAL A 336 -10.56 -10.75 -9.90
N VAL A 337 -10.34 -10.91 -8.60
CA VAL A 337 -9.18 -11.59 -8.04
C VAL A 337 -9.59 -12.93 -7.48
N GLU A 338 -9.03 -13.97 -8.10
CA GLU A 338 -9.16 -15.37 -7.77
C GLU A 338 -7.79 -16.04 -7.90
N THR A 339 -7.54 -17.12 -7.17
CA THR A 339 -6.20 -17.74 -7.09
C THR A 339 -5.56 -17.97 -8.47
N LEU A 340 -4.32 -17.50 -8.61
CA LEU A 340 -3.58 -17.56 -9.87
C LEU A 340 -3.31 -19.01 -10.30
N PRO A 341 -3.22 -19.26 -11.62
CA PRO A 341 -2.69 -20.50 -12.15
C PRO A 341 -1.32 -20.82 -11.52
N GLY A 342 -1.09 -22.10 -11.20
CA GLY A 342 0.17 -22.55 -10.60
C GLY A 342 0.34 -22.24 -9.10
N CYS A 343 -0.60 -21.53 -8.47
CA CYS A 343 -0.57 -21.26 -7.01
C CYS A 343 -1.38 -22.27 -6.17
N LEU A 344 -1.95 -23.29 -6.80
CA LEU A 344 -2.61 -24.43 -6.14
C LEU A 344 -1.81 -25.70 -6.40
N LYS A 345 -1.62 -26.50 -5.36
CA LYS A 345 -1.17 -27.89 -5.53
C LYS A 345 -2.30 -28.74 -6.11
N GLU A 346 -1.95 -29.87 -6.71
CA GLU A 346 -2.96 -30.83 -7.20
C GLU A 346 -3.90 -31.25 -6.06
N GLY A 347 -5.21 -31.10 -6.29
CA GLY A 347 -6.26 -31.36 -5.30
C GLY A 347 -6.45 -30.29 -4.23
N GLU A 348 -5.66 -29.21 -4.23
CA GLU A 348 -5.84 -28.08 -3.31
C GLU A 348 -6.98 -27.17 -3.79
N VAL A 349 -7.82 -26.74 -2.85
CA VAL A 349 -8.86 -25.73 -3.08
C VAL A 349 -8.36 -24.39 -2.59
N SER A 350 -8.70 -23.32 -3.33
CA SER A 350 -8.35 -21.97 -2.90
C SER A 350 -8.86 -21.66 -1.48
N ARG A 351 -8.01 -21.02 -0.69
CA ARG A 351 -8.34 -20.57 0.67
C ARG A 351 -9.33 -19.40 0.68
N TRP A 352 -9.48 -18.70 -0.45
CA TRP A 352 -10.33 -17.53 -0.57
C TRP A 352 -11.22 -17.60 -1.81
N LYS A 353 -12.48 -17.18 -1.66
CA LYS A 353 -13.39 -17.05 -2.81
C LYS A 353 -12.92 -15.95 -3.78
N PRO A 354 -13.33 -15.96 -5.05
CA PRO A 354 -13.16 -14.80 -5.92
C PRO A 354 -13.80 -13.53 -5.33
N ILE A 355 -13.20 -12.37 -5.54
CA ILE A 355 -13.74 -11.06 -5.13
C ILE A 355 -13.31 -9.97 -6.12
N ARG A 356 -14.11 -8.92 -6.31
CA ARG A 356 -13.66 -7.76 -7.11
C ARG A 356 -12.68 -6.91 -6.31
N ALA A 357 -11.69 -6.34 -6.97
CA ALA A 357 -10.66 -5.55 -6.32
C ALA A 357 -11.23 -4.35 -5.55
N GLY A 358 -12.13 -3.57 -6.16
CA GLY A 358 -12.75 -2.42 -5.52
C GLY A 358 -13.58 -2.80 -4.30
N GLU A 359 -14.34 -3.90 -4.37
CA GLU A 359 -15.14 -4.41 -3.24
C GLU A 359 -14.26 -4.78 -2.05
N TYR A 360 -13.15 -5.48 -2.30
CA TYR A 360 -12.20 -5.83 -1.25
C TYR A 360 -11.58 -4.60 -0.57
N ILE A 361 -11.17 -3.60 -1.36
CA ILE A 361 -10.60 -2.35 -0.81
C ILE A 361 -11.65 -1.60 0.01
N LEU A 362 -12.90 -1.55 -0.46
CA LEU A 362 -14.01 -0.95 0.27
C LEU A 362 -14.23 -1.61 1.63
N GLU A 363 -14.30 -2.95 1.66
CA GLU A 363 -14.45 -3.72 2.91
C GLU A 363 -13.34 -3.39 3.93
N ARG A 364 -12.09 -3.31 3.47
CA ARG A 364 -10.93 -3.04 4.34
C ARG A 364 -10.84 -1.59 4.82
N LEU A 365 -11.16 -0.62 3.96
CA LEU A 365 -11.24 0.80 4.34
C LEU A 365 -12.38 1.02 5.34
N ASN A 366 -13.54 0.40 5.11
CA ASN A 366 -14.66 0.46 6.03
C ASN A 366 -14.28 -0.06 7.40
N ALA A 367 -13.57 -1.19 7.49
CA ALA A 367 -13.15 -1.78 8.77
C ALA A 367 -12.22 -0.89 9.62
N THR A 368 -11.50 0.07 9.01
CA THR A 368 -10.45 0.85 9.68
C THR A 368 -10.82 2.29 10.03
N THR A 369 -11.84 2.88 9.41
CA THR A 369 -12.34 4.23 9.77
C THR A 369 -13.11 4.26 11.10
N GLU A 370 -12.99 5.35 11.87
CA GLU A 370 -13.79 5.59 13.07
C GLU A 370 -15.26 5.82 12.70
N GLY A 371 -16.19 5.09 13.33
CA GLY A 371 -17.63 5.21 13.09
C GLY A 371 -18.20 4.44 11.89
N GLY A 372 -17.37 3.73 11.11
CA GLY A 372 -17.84 2.81 10.07
C GLY A 372 -18.52 3.40 8.87
N LEU A 373 -18.44 4.71 8.73
CA LEU A 373 -18.74 5.45 7.53
C LEU A 373 -17.56 5.37 6.57
N GLY A 374 -17.05 4.16 6.33
CA GLY A 374 -16.06 4.04 5.28
C GLY A 374 -16.67 4.47 3.95
N TYR A 375 -15.79 4.73 3.01
CA TYR A 375 -16.11 5.39 1.77
C TYR A 375 -17.26 4.68 1.05
N GLY A 376 -18.26 5.44 0.57
CA GLY A 376 -19.44 4.87 -0.10
C GLY A 376 -20.64 4.49 0.78
N ALA A 377 -20.59 4.61 2.11
CA ALA A 377 -21.77 4.38 2.97
C ALA A 377 -22.85 5.50 2.93
N GLY A 378 -22.61 6.58 2.16
CA GLY A 378 -23.55 7.69 1.98
C GLY A 378 -24.21 7.64 0.60
N GLY A 379 -25.26 6.85 0.46
CA GLY A 379 -26.02 6.72 -0.78
C GLY A 379 -27.29 5.90 -0.61
N GLY A 380 -28.20 6.38 0.25
CA GLY A 380 -29.62 6.02 0.26
C GLY A 380 -30.45 7.25 -0.04
#